data_AF-A0A2V8X109-F1
#
_entry.id   AF-A0A2V8X109-F1
#
_cell.length_a   1.000
_cell.length_b   1.000
_cell.length_c   1.000
_cell.angle_alpha   90.00
_cell.angle_beta   90.00
_cell.angle_gamma   90.00
#
_symmetry.space_group_name_H-M   'P 1'
#
loop_
_entity.id
_entity.type
_entity.pdbx_description
1 polymer ?
#
loop_
_entity_poly.entity_id
_entity_poly.type
_entity_poly.pdbx_seq_one_letter_code
_entity_poly.pdbx_strand_id
1 'polypeptide(L)' 'MWDLGRGVPCIGIVVDERSSASRRYMLEHNIGQGPKIEDVLFHWKITGHYRYNGAASP' A
#
# COMPACT_ATOMS: atom_id res chain seq x y z
N MET A 1 -0.74 4.91 3.66
CA MET A 1 -0.34 4.66 5.05
C MET A 1 -1.51 4.03 5.78
N TRP A 2 -1.20 3.04 6.61
CA TRP A 2 -2.16 2.23 7.35
C TRP A 2 -1.71 2.12 8.81
N ASP A 3 -2.66 2.01 9.74
CA ASP A 3 -2.37 1.58 11.11
C ASP A 3 -2.74 0.11 11.23
N LEU A 4 -1.75 -0.76 11.47
CA LEU A 4 -1.95 -2.21 11.62
C LEU A 4 -2.63 -2.59 12.95
N GLY A 5 -2.97 -1.60 13.76
CA GLY A 5 -3.51 -1.73 15.10
C GLY A 5 -2.48 -1.31 16.13
N ARG A 6 -2.96 -0.76 17.26
CA ARG A 6 -2.13 -0.29 18.38
C ARG A 6 -1.12 0.80 17.99
N GLY A 7 -1.39 1.58 16.94
CA GLY A 7 -0.52 2.67 16.51
C GLY A 7 0.74 2.19 15.80
N VAL A 8 0.67 1.05 15.10
CA VAL A 8 1.79 0.51 14.32
C VAL A 8 1.61 0.95 12.87
N PRO A 9 2.28 2.02 12.40
CA PRO A 9 2.13 2.50 11.04
C PRO A 9 2.80 1.57 10.03
N CYS A 10 2.16 1.38 8.88
CA CYS A 10 2.72 0.68 7.73
C CYS A 10 2.53 1.52 6.46
N ILE A 11 3.51 1.40 5.56
CA ILE A 11 3.49 2.00 4.22
C ILE A 11 3.36 0.86 3.21
N GLY A 12 2.64 1.13 2.13
CA GLY A 12 2.53 0.27 0.96
C GLY A 12 2.56 1.14 -0.30
N ILE A 13 3.16 0.62 -1.36
CA ILE A 13 3.29 1.26 -2.67
C ILE A 13 2.37 0.54 -3.64
N VAL A 14 1.50 1.27 -4.33
CA VAL A 14 0.62 0.67 -5.34
C VAL A 14 1.48 0.22 -6.53
N VAL A 15 1.32 -1.04 -6.94
CA VAL A 15 2.02 -1.63 -8.09
C VAL A 15 1.03 -1.96 -9.21
N ASP A 16 1.51 -2.05 -10.45
CA ASP A 16 0.70 -2.41 -11.63
C ASP A 16 0.44 -3.93 -11.74
N GLU A 17 0.26 -4.58 -10.59
CA GLU A 17 -0.19 -5.97 -10.52
C GLU A 17 -1.60 -6.01 -9.93
N ARG A 18 -2.46 -6.88 -10.46
CA ARG A 18 -3.84 -7.00 -9.99
C ARG A 18 -4.07 -8.31 -9.24
N SER A 19 -4.76 -8.20 -8.10
CA SER A 19 -5.25 -9.34 -7.35
C SER A 19 -6.25 -10.14 -8.19
N SER A 20 -6.03 -11.45 -8.31
CA SER A 20 -6.94 -12.35 -9.01
C SER A 20 -8.30 -12.44 -8.32
N ALA A 21 -8.32 -12.31 -6.99
CA ALA A 21 -9.53 -12.40 -6.17
C ALA A 21 -10.32 -11.08 -6.16
N SER A 22 -9.68 -9.94 -5.90
CA SER A 22 -10.37 -8.66 -5.72
C SER A 22 -10.43 -7.79 -6.97
N ARG A 23 -9.65 -8.12 -8.02
CA ARG A 23 -9.45 -7.33 -9.25
C ARG A 23 -8.87 -5.93 -9.03
N ARG A 24 -8.39 -5.62 -7.82
CA ARG A 24 -7.75 -4.34 -7.45
C ARG A 24 -6.25 -4.40 -7.70
N TYR A 25 -5.63 -3.23 -7.82
CA TYR A 25 -4.18 -3.11 -7.76
C TYR A 25 -3.65 -3.54 -6.39
N MET A 26 -2.53 -4.26 -6.39
CA MET A 26 -1.87 -4.74 -5.19
C MET A 26 -0.92 -3.67 -4.62
N LEU A 27 -0.45 -3.93 -3.40
CA LEU A 27 0.51 -3.09 -2.70
C LEU A 27 1.79 -3.89 -2.46
N GLU A 28 2.93 -3.32 -2.83
CA GLU A 28 4.21 -3.76 -2.29
C GLU A 28 4.37 -3.18 -0.88
N HIS A 29 4.62 -4.04 0.11
CA HIS A 29 4.85 -3.64 1.49
C HIS A 29 5.76 -4.64 2.21
N ASN A 30 6.18 -4.31 3.43
CA ASN A 30 6.92 -5.23 4.29
C ASN A 30 6.29 -5.24 5.69
N ILE A 31 5.37 -6.19 5.90
CA ILE A 31 4.79 -6.46 7.22
C ILE A 31 5.50 -7.69 7.79
N GLY A 32 6.70 -7.48 8.33
CA GLY A 32 7.35 -8.43 9.24
C GLY A 32 7.61 -9.84 8.70
N GLN A 33 7.83 -10.04 7.40
CA GLN A 33 8.32 -11.28 6.77
C GLN A 33 9.07 -11.02 5.45
N GLY A 34 9.66 -9.83 5.31
CA GLY A 34 10.22 -9.36 4.04
C GLY A 34 9.18 -8.73 3.11
N PRO A 35 9.63 -8.22 1.95
CA PRO A 35 8.75 -7.60 0.96
C PRO A 35 7.73 -8.59 0.40
N LYS A 36 6.47 -8.16 0.29
CA LYS A 36 5.37 -8.91 -0.31
C LYS A 36 4.56 -8.01 -1.22
N ILE A 37 3.97 -8.61 -2.25
CA ILE A 37 2.97 -7.97 -3.12
C ILE A 37 1.63 -8.65 -2.83
N GLU A 38 0.75 -7.94 -2.15
CA GLU A 38 -0.59 -8.43 -1.80
C GLU A 38 -1.53 -7.23 -1.54
N ASP A 39 -2.84 -7.49 -1.44
CA ASP A 39 -3.86 -6.46 -1.18
C ASP A 39 -4.28 -6.40 0.30
N VAL A 40 -3.53 -7.06 1.20
CA VAL A 40 -3.87 -7.23 2.63
C VAL A 40 -4.02 -5.90 3.37
N LEU A 41 -3.22 -4.88 3.02
CA LEU A 41 -3.28 -3.57 3.64
C LEU A 41 -4.66 -2.90 3.49
N PHE A 42 -5.45 -3.26 2.48
CA PHE A 42 -6.83 -2.76 2.33
C PHE A 42 -7.80 -3.28 3.41
N HIS A 43 -7.40 -4.23 4.25
CA HIS A 43 -8.16 -4.64 5.43
C HIS A 43 -8.06 -3.65 6.60
N TRP A 44 -7.06 -2.75 6.60
CA TRP A 44 -6.94 -1.69 7.58
C TRP A 44 -7.39 -0.35 7.01
N LYS A 45 -7.76 0.57 7.91
CA LYS A 45 -8.12 1.93 7.52
C LYS A 45 -6.92 2.64 6.92
N ILE A 46 -7.13 3.27 5.76
CA ILE A 46 -6.16 4.21 5.18
C ILE A 46 -6.09 5.44 6.10
N THR A 47 -4.92 5.68 6.68
CA THR A 47 -4.64 6.81 7.58
C THR A 47 -3.91 7.96 6.90
N GLY A 48 -3.40 7.73 5.70
CA GLY A 48 -2.77 8.76 4.87
C GLY A 48 -2.58 8.28 3.43
N HIS A 49 -2.64 9.20 2.48
CA HIS A 49 -2.48 8.92 1.06
C HIS A 49 -1.62 10.00 0.43
N TYR A 50 -0.59 9.59 -0.29
CA TYR A 50 0.31 10.47 -1.02
C TYR A 50 0.39 10.00 -2.47
N ARG A 51 0.34 10.94 -3.41
CA ARG A 51 0.51 10.69 -4.84
C ARG A 51 1.54 11.67 -5.39
N TYR A 52 2.60 11.13 -5.98
CA TYR A 52 3.57 11.92 -6.73
C TYR A 52 3.02 12.22 -8.12
N ASN A 53 2.96 13.49 -8.50
CA ASN A 53 2.44 13.94 -9.80
C ASN A 53 3.56 14.30 -10.79
N GLY A 54 4.81 13.91 -10.51
CA GLY A 54 5.98 14.39 -11.24
C GLY A 54 6.55 15.69 -10.64
N ALA A 55 7.78 16.03 -11.05
CA ALA A 55 8.30 17.36 -10.84
C ALA A 55 7.51 18.32 -11.75
N ALA A 56 7.21 19.53 -11.29
CA ALA A 56 6.77 20.57 -12.20
C ALA A 56 7.83 20.67 -13.30
N SER A 57 7.43 20.50 -14.56
CA SER A 57 8.29 20.89 -15.67
C SER A 57 8.65 22.37 -15.45
N PRO A 58 9.94 22.75 -15.56
CA PRO A 58 10.34 24.14 -15.38
C PRO A 58 9.63 25.09 -16.34
#